data_AF-A0A179S1N3-F1
#
_entry.id   AF-A0A179S1N3-F1
#
_cell.length_a   1.000
_cell.length_b   1.000
_cell.length_c   1.000
_cell.angle_alpha   90.00
_cell.angle_beta   90.00
_cell.angle_gamma   90.00
#
_symmetry.space_group_name_H-M   'P 1'
#
loop_
_entity.id
_entity.type
_entity.pdbx_description
1 polymer ?
#
loop_
_entity_poly.entity_id
_entity_poly.type
_entity_poly.pdbx_seq_one_letter_code
_entity_poly.pdbx_strand_id
1 'polypeptide(L)'
;MPTAAFLNDILVDDADTVWICGREGTLLRGNARQGFTLVSCEGQPDFNTVTRFRDKIYLSSYAGPRGVFVCDGRIRQLTTGPSAVFKDINTVDGVADALWAFGLTSVARFDGTKWERIKLPKWSD
;
A
#
# COMPACT_ATOMS: atom_id res chain seq x y z
N MET A 1 14.13 -2.70 15.82
CA MET A 1 13.09 -3.35 16.65
C MET A 1 12.67 -4.66 15.96
N PRO A 2 12.77 -5.84 16.59
CA PRO A 2 12.23 -7.08 16.03
C PRO A 2 10.70 -7.13 16.14
N THR A 3 10.02 -7.72 15.16
CA THR A 3 8.57 -7.99 15.16
C THR A 3 8.32 -9.48 14.95
N ALA A 4 7.22 -10.00 15.50
CA ALA A 4 6.74 -11.37 15.24
C ALA A 4 5.69 -11.42 14.12
N ALA A 5 5.27 -10.26 13.59
CA ALA A 5 4.29 -10.19 12.52
C ALA A 5 4.84 -10.76 11.20
N PHE A 6 3.96 -11.31 10.37
CA PHE A 6 4.30 -11.70 9.01
C PHE A 6 4.66 -10.44 8.20
N LEU A 7 5.85 -10.43 7.61
CA LEU A 7 6.30 -9.42 6.66
C LEU A 7 5.96 -9.90 5.25
N ASN A 8 5.33 -9.02 4.46
CA ASN A 8 4.74 -9.41 3.17
C ASN A 8 5.45 -8.78 1.97
N ASP A 9 5.98 -7.57 2.11
CA ASP A 9 6.60 -6.85 0.99
C ASP A 9 7.68 -5.84 1.45
N ILE A 10 8.58 -5.50 0.54
CA ILE A 10 9.75 -4.64 0.76
C ILE A 10 9.93 -3.67 -0.40
N LEU A 11 10.18 -2.40 -0.08
CA LEU A 11 10.52 -1.35 -1.02
C LEU A 11 11.85 -0.72 -0.63
N VAL A 12 12.84 -0.81 -1.53
CA VAL A 12 14.07 -0.01 -1.43
C VAL A 12 13.79 1.33 -2.09
N ASP A 13 13.66 2.38 -1.28
CA ASP A 13 13.33 3.73 -1.74
C ASP A 13 14.61 4.49 -2.14
N ASP A 14 15.62 4.41 -1.28
CA ASP A 14 16.97 4.92 -1.55
C ASP A 14 18.02 4.17 -0.72
N ALA A 15 19.28 4.62 -0.76
CA ALA A 15 20.39 3.97 -0.08
C ALA A 15 20.23 3.91 1.45
N ASP A 16 19.46 4.83 2.04
CA ASP A 16 19.27 4.98 3.48
C ASP A 16 17.85 4.63 3.94
N THR A 17 16.90 4.47 3.01
CA THR A 17 15.49 4.20 3.30
C THR A 17 15.00 2.94 2.60
N VAL A 18 14.72 1.93 3.41
CA VAL A 18 14.00 0.71 3.05
C VAL A 18 12.70 0.68 3.85
N TRP A 19 11.60 0.36 3.17
CA TRP A 19 10.29 0.16 3.75
C TRP A 19 9.95 -1.32 3.73
N ILE A 20 9.38 -1.83 4.82
CA ILE A 20 8.92 -3.22 4.89
C ILE A 20 7.52 -3.20 5.50
N CYS A 21 6.52 -3.72 4.79
CA CYS A 21 5.17 -3.82 5.33
C CYS A 21 4.80 -5.26 5.68
N GLY A 22 3.82 -5.39 6.56
CA GLY A 22 3.33 -6.68 7.02
C GLY A 22 2.00 -6.57 7.77
N ARG A 23 1.67 -7.65 8.46
CA ARG A 23 0.43 -7.78 9.22
C ARG A 23 0.40 -6.89 10.47
N GLU A 24 -0.79 -6.79 11.06
CA GLU A 24 -1.01 -6.11 12.35
C GLU A 24 -0.57 -4.63 12.36
N GLY A 25 -0.74 -3.94 11.23
CA GLY A 25 -0.33 -2.54 11.06
C GLY A 25 1.18 -2.33 10.91
N THR A 26 1.95 -3.37 10.62
CA THR A 26 3.41 -3.28 10.52
C THR A 26 3.85 -2.53 9.28
N LEU A 27 4.48 -1.37 9.48
CA LEU A 27 5.32 -0.71 8.49
C LEU A 27 6.63 -0.29 9.15
N LEU A 28 7.74 -0.89 8.70
CA LEU A 28 9.07 -0.59 9.15
C LEU A 28 9.75 0.36 8.17
N ARG A 29 10.51 1.32 8.70
CA ARG A 29 11.37 2.23 7.93
C ARG A 29 12.78 2.18 8.48
N GLY A 30 13.78 2.07 7.62
CA GLY A 30 15.19 2.12 8.03
C GLY A 30 16.11 1.44 7.04
N ASN A 31 17.25 0.96 7.51
CA ASN A 31 18.23 0.27 6.67
C ASN A 31 19.08 -0.70 7.50
N ALA A 32 19.92 -1.51 6.84
CA ALA A 32 20.77 -2.50 7.51
C ALA A 32 21.85 -1.90 8.42
N ARG A 33 22.27 -0.65 8.21
CA ARG A 33 23.33 0.02 9.00
C ARG A 33 22.80 0.61 10.30
N GLN A 34 21.61 1.21 10.26
CA GLN A 34 21.00 1.94 11.38
C GLN A 34 19.85 1.18 12.05
N GLY A 35 19.40 0.08 11.43
CA GLY A 35 18.24 -0.67 11.85
C GLY A 35 16.92 -0.05 11.37
N PHE A 36 15.82 -0.63 11.86
CA PHE A 36 14.46 -0.26 11.47
C PHE A 36 13.64 0.22 12.67
N THR A 37 12.80 1.22 12.42
CA THR A 37 11.79 1.77 13.33
C THR A 37 10.39 1.51 12.79
N LEU A 38 9.43 1.34 13.71
CA LEU A 38 8.02 1.18 13.35
C LEU A 38 7.42 2.56 13.07
N VAL A 39 6.65 2.65 11.98
CA VAL A 39 5.83 3.82 11.66
C VAL A 39 4.44 3.64 12.27
N SER A 40 3.96 4.65 12.99
CA SER A 40 2.67 4.59 13.66
C SER A 40 1.52 4.46 12.66
N CYS A 41 0.66 3.48 12.93
CA CYS A 41 -0.60 3.25 12.22
C CYS A 41 -1.75 3.30 13.22
N GLU A 42 -2.86 3.93 12.84
CA GLU A 42 -4.13 3.74 13.55
C GLU A 42 -4.76 2.42 13.12
N GLY A 43 -5.25 1.63 14.08
CA GLY A 43 -5.76 0.29 13.83
C GLY A 43 -4.64 -0.73 13.54
N GLN A 44 -5.02 -1.88 12.96
CA GLN A 44 -4.11 -3.00 12.71
C GLN A 44 -4.35 -3.65 11.32
N PRO A 45 -4.26 -2.88 10.22
CA PRO A 45 -4.42 -3.41 8.86
C PRO A 45 -3.39 -4.48 8.54
N ASP A 46 -3.79 -5.50 7.79
CA ASP A 46 -2.87 -6.49 7.25
C ASP A 46 -2.34 -6.04 5.90
N PHE A 47 -1.24 -5.27 5.93
CA PHE A 47 -0.64 -4.74 4.71
C PHE A 47 -0.09 -5.85 3.83
N ASN A 48 -0.40 -5.79 2.54
CA ASN A 48 0.09 -6.77 1.56
C ASN A 48 1.29 -6.24 0.78
N THR A 49 1.18 -5.03 0.20
CA THR A 49 2.21 -4.44 -0.65
C THR A 49 2.54 -3.02 -0.22
N VAL A 50 3.77 -2.60 -0.52
CA VAL A 50 4.28 -1.25 -0.25
C VAL A 50 4.94 -0.71 -1.52
N THR A 51 4.61 0.52 -1.91
CA THR A 51 5.19 1.15 -3.08
C THR A 51 5.35 2.65 -2.87
N ARG A 52 6.27 3.26 -3.62
CA ARG A 52 6.39 4.71 -3.69
C ARG A 52 5.63 5.21 -4.90
N PHE A 53 4.84 6.25 -4.69
CA PHE A 53 4.31 7.05 -5.78
C PHE A 53 4.50 8.53 -5.47
N ARG A 54 5.28 9.20 -6.32
CA ARG A 54 5.75 10.57 -6.12
C ARG A 54 6.51 10.74 -4.80
N ASP A 55 6.01 11.56 -3.89
CA ASP A 55 6.60 11.92 -2.60
C ASP A 55 6.04 11.09 -1.44
N LYS A 56 5.18 10.10 -1.72
CA LYS A 56 4.44 9.36 -0.69
C LYS A 56 4.59 7.85 -0.84
N ILE A 57 4.47 7.18 0.30
CA ILE A 57 4.40 5.73 0.38
C ILE A 57 2.95 5.30 0.43
N TYR A 58 2.60 4.34 -0.41
CA TYR A 58 1.27 3.75 -0.49
C TYR A 58 1.32 2.28 -0.12
N LEU A 59 0.26 1.82 0.54
CA LEU A 59 0.11 0.43 0.96
C LEU A 59 -1.25 -0.09 0.54
N SER A 60 -1.32 -1.39 0.23
CA SER A 60 -2.58 -2.11 0.19
C SER A 60 -2.76 -2.87 1.50
N SER A 61 -4.01 -3.05 1.94
CA SER A 61 -4.35 -3.99 2.99
C SER A 61 -5.42 -4.94 2.49
N TYR A 62 -5.17 -6.25 2.63
CA TYR A 62 -6.12 -7.29 2.25
C TYR A 62 -7.03 -7.72 3.41
N ALA A 63 -6.77 -7.28 4.65
CA ALA A 63 -7.64 -7.57 5.80
C ALA A 63 -7.63 -6.44 6.87
N GLY A 64 -8.76 -6.37 7.59
CA GLY A 64 -9.18 -5.36 8.57
C GLY A 64 -8.18 -4.27 9.03
N PRO A 65 -8.33 -3.00 8.61
CA PRO A 65 -9.17 -2.50 7.52
C PRO A 65 -8.59 -2.81 6.14
N ARG A 66 -9.44 -3.27 5.20
CA ARG A 66 -9.10 -3.39 3.77
C ARG A 66 -9.05 -2.03 3.11
N GLY A 67 -8.17 -1.86 2.14
CA GLY A 67 -8.13 -0.63 1.34
C GLY A 67 -6.74 -0.21 0.93
N VAL A 68 -6.68 1.00 0.37
CA VAL A 68 -5.43 1.69 0.10
C VAL A 68 -5.12 2.62 1.26
N PHE A 69 -3.86 2.66 1.66
CA PHE A 69 -3.35 3.52 2.72
C PHE A 69 -2.23 4.38 2.15
N VAL A 70 -2.00 5.51 2.79
CA VAL A 70 -0.89 6.39 2.48
C VAL A 70 -0.13 6.71 3.77
N CYS A 71 1.18 6.80 3.66
CA CYS A 71 2.07 7.25 4.71
C CYS A 71 2.71 8.58 4.30
N ASP A 72 2.33 9.65 5.02
CA ASP A 72 2.85 11.02 4.91
C ASP A 72 3.47 11.49 6.24
N GLY A 73 4.13 10.57 6.95
CA GLY A 73 4.67 10.74 8.31
C GLY A 73 3.89 9.94 9.36
N ARG A 74 2.63 9.61 9.05
CA ARG A 74 1.81 8.61 9.74
C ARG A 74 1.00 7.84 8.70
N ILE A 75 0.55 6.63 9.05
CA ILE A 75 -0.26 5.83 8.14
C ILE A 75 -1.74 6.14 8.34
N ARG A 76 -2.45 6.37 7.23
CA ARG A 76 -3.90 6.57 7.22
C ARG A 76 -4.55 5.86 6.05
N GLN A 77 -5.77 5.37 6.25
CA GLN A 77 -6.57 4.81 5.18
C GLN A 77 -7.08 5.91 4.25
N LEU A 78 -7.07 5.66 2.94
CA LEU A 78 -7.76 6.49 1.98
C LEU A 78 -9.26 6.18 2.02
N THR A 79 -10.05 7.18 2.41
CA THR A 79 -11.51 7.08 2.49
C THR A 79 -12.22 7.60 1.25
N THR A 80 -11.51 8.35 0.41
CA THR A 80 -11.99 8.87 -0.87
C THR A 80 -11.37 8.09 -2.03
N GLY A 81 -12.22 7.51 -2.87
CA GLY A 81 -11.78 6.69 -4.00
C GLY A 81 -12.88 5.76 -4.52
N PRO A 82 -12.56 4.90 -5.50
CA PRO A 82 -13.49 3.94 -6.07
C PRO A 82 -13.79 2.85 -5.03
N SER A 83 -14.87 3.03 -4.27
CA SER A 83 -15.21 2.19 -3.12
C SER A 83 -15.33 0.70 -3.44
N ALA A 84 -15.78 0.35 -4.65
CA ALA A 84 -15.81 -1.04 -5.11
C ALA A 84 -14.41 -1.66 -5.19
N VAL A 85 -13.41 -0.87 -5.62
CA VAL A 85 -12.01 -1.30 -5.74
C VAL A 85 -11.34 -1.36 -4.38
N PHE A 86 -11.58 -0.39 -3.50
CA PHE A 86 -10.94 -0.40 -2.19
C PHE A 86 -11.45 -1.54 -1.29
N LYS A 87 -12.64 -2.09 -1.56
CA LYS A 87 -13.17 -3.26 -0.83
C LYS A 87 -12.53 -4.58 -1.27
N ASP A 88 -12.07 -4.69 -2.52
CA ASP A 88 -11.47 -5.91 -3.07
C ASP A 88 -9.97 -5.83 -3.30
N ILE A 89 -9.34 -4.70 -2.95
CA ILE A 89 -7.92 -4.45 -3.14
C ILE A 89 -7.04 -5.46 -2.41
N ASN A 90 -5.98 -5.89 -3.08
CA ASN A 90 -4.90 -6.64 -2.47
C ASN A 90 -3.52 -6.08 -2.82
N THR A 91 -3.39 -5.26 -3.86
CA THR A 91 -2.09 -4.82 -4.37
C THR A 91 -2.16 -3.36 -4.80
N VAL A 92 -1.12 -2.61 -4.49
CA VAL A 92 -0.85 -1.30 -5.07
C VAL A 92 0.56 -1.26 -5.63
N ASP A 93 0.74 -0.57 -6.75
CA ASP A 93 2.06 -0.36 -7.36
C ASP A 93 2.16 0.99 -8.08
N GLY A 94 3.29 1.68 -7.88
CA GLY A 94 3.59 2.97 -8.50
C GLY A 94 4.42 2.78 -9.76
N VAL A 95 3.83 3.08 -10.92
CA VAL A 95 4.50 2.93 -12.22
C VAL A 95 4.40 4.24 -13.00
N ALA A 96 5.56 4.82 -13.31
CA ALA A 96 5.67 6.10 -14.02
C ALA A 96 4.85 7.22 -13.35
N ASP A 97 3.81 7.71 -14.01
CA ASP A 97 2.96 8.81 -13.57
C ASP A 97 1.66 8.36 -12.89
N ALA A 98 1.50 7.06 -12.64
CA ALA A 98 0.30 6.49 -12.03
C ALA A 98 0.59 5.58 -10.82
N LEU A 99 -0.30 5.65 -9.83
CA LEU A 99 -0.44 4.60 -8.82
C LEU A 99 -1.59 3.69 -9.22
N TRP A 100 -1.28 2.41 -9.37
CA TRP A 100 -2.24 1.36 -9.67
C TRP A 100 -2.69 0.67 -8.41
N ALA A 101 -3.95 0.31 -8.38
CA ALA A 101 -4.58 -0.41 -7.29
C ALA A 101 -5.37 -1.58 -7.89
N PHE A 102 -4.92 -2.80 -7.61
CA PHE A 102 -5.51 -4.04 -8.09
C PHE A 102 -6.24 -4.75 -6.96
N GLY A 103 -7.51 -5.05 -7.21
CA GLY A 103 -8.30 -6.00 -6.46
C GLY A 103 -8.52 -7.27 -7.27
N LEU A 104 -9.19 -8.25 -6.66
CA LEU A 104 -9.46 -9.53 -7.32
C LEU A 104 -10.30 -9.37 -8.61
N THR A 105 -11.22 -8.41 -8.63
CA THR A 105 -12.18 -8.23 -9.73
C THR A 105 -12.19 -6.82 -10.30
N SER A 106 -11.26 -5.98 -9.87
CA SER A 106 -11.33 -4.56 -10.13
C SER A 106 -9.95 -3.93 -10.16
N VAL A 107 -9.84 -2.84 -10.92
CA VAL A 107 -8.61 -2.08 -11.06
C VAL A 107 -8.95 -0.60 -10.97
N ALA A 108 -8.09 0.16 -10.30
CA ALA A 108 -8.11 1.60 -10.34
C ALA A 108 -6.73 2.18 -10.60
N ARG A 109 -6.72 3.35 -11.21
CA ARG A 109 -5.54 4.17 -11.47
C ARG A 109 -5.69 5.51 -10.77
N PHE A 110 -4.64 5.97 -10.12
CA PHE A 110 -4.55 7.30 -9.52
C PHE A 110 -3.46 8.09 -10.23
N ASP A 111 -3.83 9.24 -10.80
CA ASP A 111 -2.91 10.13 -11.52
C ASP A 111 -2.23 11.16 -10.59
N GLY A 112 -2.33 10.95 -9.27
CA GLY A 112 -1.87 11.91 -8.27
C GLY A 112 -2.89 12.98 -7.87
N THR A 113 -3.98 13.10 -8.61
CA THR A 113 -5.08 14.05 -8.31
C THR A 113 -6.41 13.33 -8.15
N LYS A 114 -6.73 12.40 -9.07
CA LYS A 114 -8.01 11.69 -9.09
C LYS A 114 -7.83 10.20 -9.29
N TRP A 115 -8.76 9.44 -8.72
CA TRP A 115 -8.88 8.02 -8.97
C TRP A 115 -9.85 7.75 -10.12
N GLU A 116 -9.47 6.83 -10.99
CA GLU A 116 -10.26 6.32 -12.09
C GLU A 116 -10.41 4.81 -11.94
N ARG A 117 -11.64 4.29 -11.98
CA ARG A 117 -11.88 2.85 -12.05
C ARG A 117 -11.69 2.40 -13.50
N ILE A 118 -10.83 1.43 -13.72
CA ILE A 118 -10.59 0.85 -15.05
C ILE A 118 -11.58 -0.27 -15.30
N LYS A 119 -12.23 -0.23 -16.47
CA LYS A 119 -13.16 -1.27 -16.91
C LYS A 119 -12.35 -2.47 -17.42
N LEU A 120 -12.50 -3.60 -16.75
CA LEU A 120 -11.90 -4.85 -17.21
C LEU A 120 -12.70 -5.43 -18.39
N PRO A 121 -12.02 -6.07 -19.37
CA PRO A 121 -12.70 -6.88 -20.37
C PRO A 121 -13.54 -7.96 -19.69
N LYS A 122 -14.72 -8.26 -20.25
CA LYS A 122 -15.42 -9.48 -19.90
C LYS A 122 -14.85 -10.58 -20.79
N TRP A 123 -14.43 -11.70 -20.21
CA TRP A 123 -14.20 -12.89 -21.01
C TRP A 123 -15.51 -13.27 -21.70
N SER A 124 -15.41 -13.62 -22.98
CA SER A 124 -16.49 -14.31 -23.69
C SER A 124 -16.30 -15.78 -23.37
N ASP A 125 -17.33 -16.44 -22.87
CA ASP A 125 -17.36 -17.91 -22.81
C ASP A 125 -17.35 -18.50 -24.23
#